data_AF-A0A0M5J4Y9-F1
#
_entry.id   AF-A0A0M5J4Y9-F1
#
_cell.length_a   1.000
_cell.length_b   1.000
_cell.length_c   1.000
_cell.angle_alpha   90.00
_cell.angle_beta   90.00
_cell.angle_gamma   90.00
#
_symmetry.space_group_name_H-M   'P 1'
#
loop_
_entity.id
_entity.type
_entity.pdbx_description
1 polymer ?
#
loop_
_entity_poly.entity_id
_entity_poly.type
_entity_poly.pdbx_seq_one_letter_code
_entity_poly.pdbx_strand_id
1 'polypeptide(L)'
;MSSDPVATNECFDIEKLAAFYDNALVEDDDVRIDDYLESYEEVMKFFLLMGSVFKFVSSDVRTKMNILYEFRKHDQVEEQKHFDTIKTMLLYEKGAGLLVQKGYVSGSRTLLRLHRGLGI
;
A
#
# COMPACT_ATOMS: atom_id res chain seq x y z
N MET A 1 10.39 -37.13 8.04
CA MET A 1 10.15 -36.39 6.79
C MET A 1 9.26 -35.21 7.16
N SER A 2 9.70 -34.01 6.82
CA SER A 2 9.21 -32.72 7.33
C SER A 2 7.70 -32.56 7.28
N SER A 3 7.15 -32.07 8.39
CA SER A 3 5.91 -31.30 8.40
C SER A 3 6.19 -29.93 7.77
N ASP A 4 5.71 -29.73 6.55
CA ASP A 4 5.66 -28.40 5.94
C ASP A 4 4.76 -27.50 6.81
N PRO A 5 5.14 -26.24 7.08
CA PRO A 5 4.23 -25.31 7.71
C PRO A 5 3.13 -25.02 6.70
N VAL A 6 1.92 -25.49 6.99
CA VAL A 6 0.72 -24.96 6.33
C VAL A 6 0.75 -23.47 6.59
N ALA A 7 1.08 -22.69 5.55
CA ALA A 7 0.88 -21.26 5.56
C ALA A 7 -0.60 -21.05 5.84
N THR A 8 -0.92 -20.67 7.07
CA THR A 8 -2.27 -20.31 7.48
C THR A 8 -2.63 -19.09 6.65
N ASN A 9 -3.34 -19.30 5.55
CA ASN A 9 -3.94 -18.23 4.80
C ASN A 9 -4.99 -17.59 5.72
N GLU A 10 -4.57 -16.56 6.47
CA GLU A 10 -5.44 -15.85 7.41
C GLU A 10 -6.70 -15.37 6.67
N CYS A 11 -7.86 -15.64 7.25
CA CYS A 11 -9.12 -15.11 6.76
C CYS A 11 -9.15 -13.58 6.89
N PHE A 12 -10.03 -12.92 6.16
CA PHE A 12 -10.31 -11.50 6.37
C PHE A 12 -10.75 -11.24 7.81
N ASP A 13 -10.18 -10.20 8.43
CA ASP A 13 -10.53 -9.74 9.76
C ASP A 13 -10.84 -8.24 9.74
N ILE A 14 -12.08 -7.89 10.05
CA ILE A 14 -12.56 -6.50 10.05
C ILE A 14 -12.02 -5.69 11.22
N GLU A 15 -11.78 -6.32 12.37
CA GLU A 15 -11.21 -5.65 13.55
C GLU A 15 -9.74 -5.30 13.28
N LYS A 16 -9.02 -6.22 12.65
CA LYS A 16 -7.64 -5.99 12.19
C LYS A 16 -7.56 -4.86 11.17
N LEU A 17 -8.47 -4.82 10.20
CA LEU A 17 -8.55 -3.73 9.22
C LEU A 17 -8.78 -2.38 9.90
N ALA A 18 -9.73 -2.30 10.84
CA ALA A 18 -10.01 -1.07 11.58
C ALA A 18 -8.78 -0.60 12.38
N ALA A 19 -8.08 -1.53 13.05
CA ALA A 19 -6.86 -1.22 13.78
C ALA A 19 -5.75 -0.68 12.88
N PHE A 20 -5.59 -1.20 11.66
CA PHE A 20 -4.62 -0.63 10.71
C PHE A 20 -4.97 0.80 10.31
N TYR A 21 -6.25 1.11 10.07
CA TYR A 21 -6.67 2.48 9.79
C TYR A 21 -6.39 3.44 10.95
N ASP A 22 -6.67 3.01 12.18
CA ASP A 22 -6.39 3.83 13.38
C ASP A 22 -4.87 4.06 13.56
N ASN A 23 -4.06 3.02 13.34
CA ASN A 23 -2.59 3.10 13.49
C ASN A 23 -1.89 3.85 12.36
N ALA A 24 -2.50 3.88 11.17
CA ALA A 24 -1.93 4.54 10.01
C ALA A 24 -1.86 6.06 10.17
N LEU A 25 -2.71 6.65 11.01
CA LEU A 25 -2.72 8.08 11.27
C LEU A 25 -1.48 8.51 12.07
N VAL A 26 -0.79 9.53 11.56
CA VAL A 26 0.37 10.16 12.20
C VAL A 26 0.03 11.62 12.47
N GLU A 27 0.15 12.03 13.73
CA GLU A 27 -0.04 13.43 14.18
C GLU A 27 -1.33 14.09 13.65
N ASP A 28 -2.40 13.30 13.49
CA ASP A 28 -3.73 13.68 13.00
C ASP A 28 -3.82 14.24 11.57
N ASP A 29 -2.72 14.35 10.81
CA ASP A 29 -2.72 14.96 9.48
C ASP A 29 -1.91 14.22 8.40
N ASP A 30 -1.31 13.08 8.75
CA ASP A 30 -0.47 12.30 7.85
C ASP A 30 -0.71 10.79 8.01
N VAL A 31 -0.25 10.00 7.04
CA VAL A 31 -0.51 8.57 6.98
C VAL A 31 0.77 7.81 6.71
N ARG A 32 1.08 6.82 7.55
CA ARG A 32 2.18 5.88 7.34
C ARG A 32 1.90 4.97 6.15
N ILE A 33 2.84 4.91 5.21
CA ILE A 33 2.65 4.12 3.98
C ILE A 33 2.60 2.63 4.28
N ASP A 34 3.38 2.14 5.24
CA ASP A 34 3.38 0.71 5.59
C ASP A 34 2.02 0.28 6.17
N ASP A 35 1.49 1.02 7.15
CA ASP A 35 0.17 0.75 7.73
C ASP A 35 -0.97 0.87 6.70
N TYR A 36 -0.83 1.82 5.76
CA TYR A 36 -1.74 1.94 4.62
C TYR A 36 -1.69 0.69 3.72
N LEU A 37 -0.51 0.16 3.41
CA LEU A 37 -0.36 -1.03 2.59
C LEU A 37 -0.88 -2.30 3.30
N GLU A 38 -0.63 -2.43 4.60
CA GLU A 38 -1.18 -3.53 5.41
C GLU A 38 -2.72 -3.49 5.47
N SER A 39 -3.31 -2.29 5.56
CA SER A 39 -4.77 -2.13 5.44
C SER A 39 -5.29 -2.70 4.12
N TYR A 40 -4.57 -2.44 3.03
CA TYR A 40 -4.92 -2.95 1.70
C TYR A 40 -4.74 -4.47 1.56
N GLU A 41 -3.80 -5.08 2.28
CA GLU A 41 -3.68 -6.55 2.33
C GLU A 41 -4.93 -7.19 2.93
N GLU A 42 -5.47 -6.63 4.02
CA GLU A 42 -6.72 -7.11 4.61
C GLU A 42 -7.92 -6.91 3.66
N VAL A 43 -8.00 -5.76 2.97
CA VAL A 43 -9.01 -5.54 1.91
C VAL A 43 -8.87 -6.56 0.78
N MET A 44 -7.65 -6.93 0.41
CA MET A 44 -7.40 -7.96 -0.60
C MET A 44 -7.88 -9.34 -0.16
N LYS A 45 -7.75 -9.70 1.12
CA LYS A 45 -8.34 -10.94 1.68
C LYS A 45 -9.87 -10.91 1.58
N PHE A 46 -10.50 -9.77 1.86
CA PHE A 46 -11.95 -9.61 1.66
C PHE A 46 -12.35 -9.85 0.19
N PHE A 47 -11.60 -9.30 -0.77
CA PHE A 47 -11.88 -9.56 -2.20
C PHE A 47 -11.74 -11.03 -2.59
N LEU A 48 -10.82 -11.78 -1.97
CA LEU A 48 -10.70 -13.23 -2.19
C LEU A 48 -11.95 -13.98 -1.71
N LEU A 49 -12.53 -13.58 -0.56
CA LEU A 49 -13.78 -14.17 -0.05
C LEU A 49 -14.98 -13.91 -0.97
N MET A 50 -15.01 -12.75 -1.62
CA MET A 50 -16.06 -12.39 -2.58
C MET A 50 -15.95 -13.16 -3.92
N GLY A 51 -14.90 -13.95 -4.11
CA GLY A 51 -14.75 -14.86 -5.23
C GLY A 51 -14.24 -14.22 -6.52
N SER A 52 -14.37 -14.95 -7.63
CA SER A 52 -13.68 -14.65 -8.90
C SER A 52 -14.08 -13.35 -9.58
N VAL A 53 -15.22 -12.75 -9.18
CA VAL A 53 -15.72 -11.47 -9.73
C VAL A 53 -14.74 -10.33 -9.48
N PHE A 54 -13.98 -10.38 -8.38
CA PHE A 54 -13.04 -9.31 -8.01
C PHE A 54 -11.62 -9.50 -8.55
N LYS A 55 -11.34 -10.57 -9.31
CA LYS A 55 -9.96 -10.89 -9.77
C LYS A 55 -9.25 -9.74 -10.47
N PHE A 56 -9.95 -9.02 -11.36
CA PHE A 56 -9.36 -7.90 -12.11
C PHE A 56 -9.06 -6.70 -11.21
N VAL A 57 -9.98 -6.39 -10.29
CA VAL A 57 -9.82 -5.29 -9.32
C VAL A 57 -8.66 -5.61 -8.38
N SER A 58 -8.64 -6.81 -7.81
CA SER A 58 -7.56 -7.27 -6.93
C SER A 58 -6.20 -7.25 -7.61
N SER A 59 -6.12 -7.66 -8.88
CA SER A 59 -4.87 -7.59 -9.65
C SER A 59 -4.39 -6.14 -9.84
N ASP A 60 -5.29 -5.23 -10.20
CA ASP A 60 -4.96 -3.82 -10.42
C ASP A 60 -4.55 -3.10 -9.12
N VAL A 61 -5.17 -3.46 -8.00
CA VAL A 61 -4.78 -3.03 -6.65
C VAL A 61 -3.39 -3.56 -6.28
N ARG A 62 -3.17 -4.87 -6.44
CA ARG A 62 -1.88 -5.53 -6.16
C ARG A 62 -0.72 -4.89 -6.92
N THR A 63 -0.89 -4.60 -8.21
CA THR A 63 0.15 -3.95 -9.02
C THR A 63 0.56 -2.58 -8.45
N LYS A 64 -0.38 -1.80 -7.92
CA LYS A 64 -0.09 -0.49 -7.32
C LYS A 64 0.56 -0.61 -5.95
N MET A 65 0.10 -1.56 -5.13
CA MET A 65 0.75 -1.85 -3.85
C MET A 65 2.21 -2.23 -4.06
N ASN A 66 2.50 -3.09 -5.05
CA ASN A 66 3.87 -3.49 -5.36
C ASN A 66 4.77 -2.29 -5.70
N ILE A 67 4.28 -1.31 -6.46
CA ILE A 67 5.04 -0.09 -6.75
C ILE A 67 5.40 0.66 -5.46
N LEU A 68 4.46 0.78 -4.51
CA LEU A 68 4.72 1.43 -3.22
C LEU A 68 5.67 0.60 -2.35
N TYR A 69 5.56 -0.73 -2.34
CA TYR A 69 6.53 -1.61 -1.68
C TYR A 69 7.94 -1.46 -2.24
N GLU A 70 8.10 -1.28 -3.56
CA GLU A 70 9.42 -1.03 -4.16
C GLU A 70 10.06 0.25 -3.59
N PHE A 71 9.29 1.32 -3.40
CA PHE A 71 9.77 2.54 -2.74
C PHE A 71 10.10 2.36 -1.25
N ARG A 72 9.50 1.35 -0.61
CA ARG A 72 9.74 0.99 0.79
C ARG A 72 10.85 -0.05 0.98
N LYS A 73 11.53 -0.51 -0.07
CA LYS A 73 12.62 -1.49 0.10
C LYS A 73 13.82 -0.90 0.85
N HIS A 74 14.35 -1.69 1.77
CA HIS A 74 15.42 -1.30 2.70
C HIS A 74 16.80 -1.11 2.05
N ASP A 75 16.96 -1.45 0.77
CA ASP A 75 18.26 -1.38 0.07
C ASP A 75 18.71 0.08 -0.16
N GLN A 76 17.81 1.06 -0.02
CA GLN A 76 18.08 2.49 -0.19
C GLN A 76 17.57 3.31 1.01
N VAL A 77 18.21 3.16 2.17
CA VAL A 77 17.80 3.73 3.46
C VAL A 77 17.50 5.25 3.41
N GLU A 78 18.25 6.03 2.63
CA GLU A 78 18.01 7.47 2.52
C GLU A 78 16.80 7.82 1.63
N GLU A 79 16.55 7.05 0.58
CA GLU A 79 15.36 7.23 -0.27
C GLU A 79 14.10 6.77 0.47
N GLN A 80 14.20 5.71 1.28
CA GLN A 80 13.09 5.15 2.05
C GLN A 80 12.45 6.18 3.01
N LYS A 81 13.24 7.08 3.62
CA LYS A 81 12.73 8.14 4.51
C LYS A 81 11.76 9.08 3.80
N HIS A 82 11.95 9.32 2.50
CA HIS A 82 11.03 10.14 1.73
C HIS A 82 9.68 9.46 1.53
N PHE A 83 9.64 8.13 1.57
CA PHE A 83 8.42 7.34 1.40
C PHE A 83 7.90 6.76 2.72
N ASP A 84 8.20 7.38 3.87
CA ASP A 84 7.68 6.89 5.17
C ASP A 84 6.21 7.21 5.37
N THR A 85 5.84 8.44 5.03
CA THR A 85 4.46 8.90 5.07
C THR A 85 4.00 9.44 3.71
N ILE A 86 2.68 9.56 3.53
CA ILE A 86 2.11 10.15 2.32
C ILE A 86 2.59 11.59 2.13
N LYS A 87 2.66 12.38 3.20
CA LYS A 87 3.08 13.79 3.15
C LYS A 87 4.56 13.91 2.78
N THR A 88 5.46 13.12 3.39
CA THR A 88 6.89 13.16 3.04
C THR A 88 7.10 12.77 1.58
N MET A 89 6.37 11.76 1.10
CA MET A 89 6.44 11.30 -0.29
C MET A 89 6.02 12.41 -1.25
N LEU A 90 4.89 13.04 -0.96
CA LEU A 90 4.35 14.11 -1.79
C LEU A 90 5.30 15.32 -1.84
N LEU A 91 5.87 15.71 -0.69
CA LEU A 91 6.81 16.83 -0.60
C LEU A 91 8.11 16.54 -1.36
N TYR A 92 8.65 15.33 -1.22
CA TYR A 92 9.84 14.90 -1.94
C TYR A 92 9.61 14.89 -3.46
N GLU A 93 8.59 14.18 -3.93
CA GLU A 93 8.33 14.06 -5.38
C GLU A 93 7.99 15.40 -6.02
N LYS A 94 7.32 16.29 -5.28
CA LYS A 94 7.05 17.66 -5.74
C LYS A 94 8.34 18.49 -5.80
N GLY A 95 9.15 18.46 -4.74
CA GLY A 95 10.40 19.23 -4.64
C GLY A 95 11.45 18.82 -5.67
N ALA A 96 11.53 17.52 -5.97
CA ALA A 96 12.44 16.97 -6.97
C ALA A 96 11.89 17.02 -8.42
N GLY A 97 10.67 17.55 -8.63
CA GLY A 97 10.06 17.64 -9.97
C GLY A 97 9.64 16.28 -10.56
N LEU A 98 9.60 15.23 -9.76
CA LEU A 98 9.34 13.85 -10.17
C LEU A 98 7.90 13.62 -10.63
N LEU A 99 6.95 14.43 -10.14
CA LEU A 99 5.54 14.34 -10.51
C LEU A 99 5.28 14.54 -12.02
N VAL A 100 6.15 15.32 -12.69
CA VAL A 100 6.06 15.63 -14.12
C VAL A 100 7.15 14.97 -14.97
N GLN A 101 8.08 14.25 -14.34
CA GLN A 101 9.18 13.58 -15.03
C GLN A 101 8.67 12.43 -15.91
N LYS A 102 9.03 12.47 -17.19
CA LYS A 102 8.71 11.40 -18.14
C LYS A 102 9.55 10.15 -17.83
N GLY A 103 8.92 8.98 -17.88
CA GLY A 103 9.57 7.70 -17.62
C GLY A 103 9.74 7.35 -16.13
N TYR A 104 9.47 8.29 -15.22
CA TYR A 104 9.42 8.02 -13.78
C TYR A 104 8.02 7.54 -13.37
N VAL A 105 7.95 6.45 -12.61
CA VAL A 105 6.74 5.97 -11.96
C VAL A 105 6.67 6.67 -10.61
N SER A 106 5.66 7.52 -10.37
CA SER A 106 5.56 8.27 -9.10
C SER A 106 4.73 7.53 -8.07
N GLY A 107 5.20 7.52 -6.82
CA GLY A 107 4.50 7.02 -5.65
C GLY A 107 3.20 7.80 -5.41
N SER A 108 3.22 9.13 -5.46
CA SER A 108 2.02 9.97 -5.25
C SER A 108 0.92 9.70 -6.28
N ARG A 109 1.29 9.56 -7.57
CA ARG A 109 0.32 9.22 -8.63
C ARG A 109 -0.21 7.80 -8.47
N THR A 110 0.64 6.88 -8.05
CA THR A 110 0.25 5.49 -7.78
C THR A 110 -0.74 5.42 -6.62
N LEU A 111 -0.44 6.09 -5.51
CA LEU A 111 -1.29 6.19 -4.34
C LEU A 111 -2.65 6.80 -4.68
N LEU A 112 -2.68 7.91 -5.43
CA LEU A 112 -3.95 8.53 -5.85
C LEU A 112 -4.85 7.58 -6.66
N ARG A 113 -4.25 6.76 -7.53
CA ARG A 113 -5.00 5.75 -8.31
C ARG A 113 -5.45 4.59 -7.44
N LEU A 114 -4.66 4.22 -6.44
CA LEU A 114 -4.96 3.16 -5.49
C LEU A 114 -6.12 3.55 -4.56
N HIS A 115 -6.12 4.79 -4.07
CA HIS A 115 -7.18 5.37 -3.26
C HIS A 115 -8.50 5.47 -4.06
N ARG A 116 -8.46 6.09 -5.25
CA ARG A 116 -9.64 6.19 -6.14
C ARG A 116 -10.20 4.83 -6.58
N GLY A 117 -9.35 3.82 -6.73
CA GLY A 117 -9.76 2.48 -7.13
C GLY A 117 -10.67 1.79 -6.12
N LEU A 118 -10.65 2.21 -4.86
CA LEU A 118 -11.52 1.69 -3.81
C LEU A 118 -12.70 2.60 -3.45
N GLY A 119 -12.71 3.85 -3.92
CA GLY A 119 -13.77 4.81 -3.62
C GLY A 119 -13.87 5.18 -2.13
N ILE A 120 -12.79 4.99 -1.38
CA ILE A 120 -12.61 5.45 0.00
C ILE A 120 -12.20 6.93 -0.04
#